data_AF-A0A6M2DY02-F1
#
_entry.id   AF-A0A6M2DY02-F1
#
_cell.length_a   1.000
_cell.length_b   1.000
_cell.length_c   1.000
_cell.angle_alpha   90.00
_cell.angle_beta   90.00
_cell.angle_gamma   90.00
#
_symmetry.space_group_name_H-M   'P 1'
#
loop_
_entity.id
_entity.type
_entity.pdbx_description
1 polymer ?
#
loop_
_entity_poly.entity_id
_entity_poly.type
_entity_poly.pdbx_seq_one_letter_code
_entity_poly.pdbx_strand_id
1 'polypeptide(L)'
;MSVTGSSLIVILFVVGASCMDNLQVAYQWKQLDFDYPNESDRDAAIESKEFIPENNIPVGLEVFGDRLFITVPRWKPGVPASLNYVKLSDNTTQSPKLIPYPAWSSHKLLPEGDDAPEIVSPFRIRADACDRLWVLDTGITDILTDNPRVLAPTQLLVYDLHNDALLRRFTVPEEQVKHESFFANIAVEDTDCDD
;
A
#
# COMPACT_ATOMS: atom_id res chain seq x y z
N MET A 1 -12.95 -35.29 -72.93
CA MET A 1 -11.92 -34.81 -71.99
C MET A 1 -12.59 -33.79 -71.08
N SER A 2 -13.01 -34.19 -69.86
CA SER A 2 -13.70 -33.30 -68.92
C SER A 2 -12.71 -32.71 -67.92
N VAL A 3 -12.78 -31.40 -67.72
CA VAL A 3 -12.03 -30.68 -66.69
C VAL A 3 -12.93 -30.56 -65.48
N THR A 4 -12.57 -31.24 -64.39
CA THR A 4 -13.20 -31.09 -63.07
C THR A 4 -12.48 -29.98 -62.31
N GLY A 5 -13.12 -28.83 -62.14
CA GLY A 5 -12.65 -27.77 -61.26
C GLY A 5 -13.18 -27.98 -59.85
N SER A 6 -12.28 -28.15 -58.87
CA SER A 6 -12.63 -28.12 -57.45
C SER A 6 -12.46 -26.70 -56.92
N SER A 7 -13.56 -26.06 -56.51
CA SER A 7 -13.52 -24.79 -55.78
C SER A 7 -13.34 -25.06 -54.28
N LEU A 8 -12.27 -24.53 -53.69
CA LEU A 8 -12.11 -24.45 -52.24
C LEU A 8 -12.86 -23.22 -51.70
N ILE A 9 -13.78 -23.45 -50.76
CA ILE A 9 -14.43 -22.40 -49.99
C ILE A 9 -13.63 -22.24 -48.67
N VAL A 10 -12.97 -21.10 -48.51
CA VAL A 10 -12.34 -20.71 -47.25
C VAL A 10 -13.37 -19.97 -46.42
N ILE A 11 -13.85 -20.58 -45.33
CA ILE A 11 -14.73 -19.93 -44.36
C ILE A 11 -13.84 -19.18 -43.37
N LEU A 12 -13.80 -17.85 -43.49
CA LEU A 12 -13.18 -16.99 -42.48
C LEU A 12 -14.12 -16.93 -41.27
N PHE A 13 -13.74 -17.61 -40.18
CA PHE A 13 -14.37 -17.37 -38.88
C PHE A 13 -13.89 -16.01 -38.36
N VAL A 14 -14.75 -15.00 -38.46
CA VAL A 14 -14.55 -13.74 -37.73
C VAL A 14 -14.77 -14.06 -36.25
N VAL A 15 -13.68 -14.33 -35.54
CA VAL A 15 -13.70 -14.40 -34.08
C VAL A 15 -13.91 -12.97 -33.60
N GLY A 16 -15.13 -12.65 -33.19
CA GLY A 16 -15.44 -11.37 -32.57
C GLY A 16 -14.58 -11.21 -31.32
N ALA A 17 -13.68 -10.23 -31.33
CA ALA A 17 -12.95 -9.83 -30.15
C ALA A 17 -13.94 -9.18 -29.18
N SER A 18 -14.43 -9.94 -28.20
CA SER A 18 -15.09 -9.37 -27.03
C SER A 18 -14.04 -8.61 -26.24
N CYS A 19 -14.13 -7.27 -26.18
CA CYS A 19 -13.35 -6.53 -25.20
C CYS A 19 -13.79 -7.03 -23.80
N MET A 20 -12.83 -7.47 -23.00
CA MET A 20 -13.07 -7.82 -21.60
C MET A 20 -13.26 -6.52 -20.82
N ASP A 21 -14.50 -6.05 -20.78
CA ASP A 21 -14.89 -4.78 -20.16
C ASP A 21 -15.32 -4.94 -18.68
N ASN A 22 -14.66 -5.83 -17.94
CA ASN A 22 -15.16 -6.26 -16.62
C ASN A 22 -14.23 -5.86 -15.46
N LEU A 23 -13.73 -4.62 -15.45
CA LEU A 23 -13.23 -4.07 -14.18
C LEU A 23 -14.44 -3.76 -13.29
N GLN A 24 -14.58 -4.52 -12.20
CA GLN A 24 -15.63 -4.29 -11.21
C GLN A 24 -15.05 -3.52 -10.03
N VAL A 25 -15.82 -2.56 -9.51
CA VAL A 25 -15.44 -1.82 -8.31
C VAL A 25 -15.59 -2.74 -7.10
N ALA A 26 -14.47 -3.20 -6.55
CA ALA A 26 -14.44 -3.95 -5.30
C ALA A 26 -14.65 -3.02 -4.10
N TYR A 27 -13.85 -1.94 -4.03
CA TYR A 27 -13.90 -0.93 -2.99
C TYR A 27 -13.80 0.47 -3.57
N GLN A 28 -14.37 1.44 -2.86
CA GLN A 28 -14.38 2.84 -3.24
C GLN A 28 -14.47 3.71 -2.00
N TRP A 29 -13.77 4.85 -1.99
CA TRP A 29 -13.84 5.82 -0.91
C TRP A 29 -14.01 7.21 -1.49
N LYS A 30 -14.92 8.01 -0.92
CA LYS A 30 -14.93 9.46 -1.14
C LYS A 30 -13.82 10.13 -0.34
N GLN A 31 -13.63 9.67 0.89
CA GLN A 31 -12.55 9.99 1.80
C GLN A 31 -12.19 8.72 2.57
N LEU A 32 -10.91 8.54 2.87
CA LEU A 32 -10.48 7.45 3.75
C LEU A 32 -10.89 7.76 5.19
N ASP A 33 -11.14 6.71 5.95
CA ASP A 33 -11.36 6.77 7.39
C ASP A 33 -10.64 5.57 8.03
N PHE A 34 -10.40 5.64 9.33
CA PHE A 34 -9.60 4.65 10.06
C PHE A 34 -10.40 4.00 11.18
N ASP A 35 -10.07 2.74 11.49
CA ASP A 35 -10.74 1.95 12.52
C ASP A 35 -10.24 2.34 13.92
N TYR A 36 -10.61 3.55 14.34
CA TYR A 36 -10.34 4.06 15.68
C TYR A 36 -11.05 3.19 16.73
N PRO A 37 -10.48 3.03 17.95
CA PRO A 37 -11.10 2.24 19.01
C PRO A 37 -12.52 2.71 19.38
N ASN A 38 -12.79 4.00 19.26
CA ASN A 38 -14.10 4.59 19.42
C ASN A 38 -14.20 5.94 18.69
N GLU A 39 -15.42 6.46 18.53
CA GLU A 39 -15.66 7.73 17.84
C GLU A 39 -15.08 8.95 18.58
N SER A 40 -14.94 8.90 19.91
CA SER A 40 -14.32 10.01 20.66
C SER A 40 -12.83 10.15 20.34
N ASP A 41 -12.11 9.03 20.18
CA ASP A 41 -10.71 9.04 19.79
C ASP A 41 -10.53 9.57 18.35
N ARG A 42 -11.45 9.20 17.46
CA ARG A 42 -11.48 9.72 16.08
C ARG A 42 -11.72 11.22 16.06
N ASP A 43 -12.72 11.70 16.79
CA ASP A 43 -13.05 13.13 16.86
C ASP A 43 -11.92 13.94 17.49
N ALA A 44 -11.28 13.41 18.55
CA ALA A 44 -10.11 14.02 19.15
C ALA A 44 -8.93 14.12 18.16
N ALA A 45 -8.69 13.09 17.34
CA ALA A 45 -7.67 13.12 16.31
C ALA A 45 -7.96 14.15 15.20
N ILE A 46 -9.24 14.35 14.87
CA ILE A 46 -9.66 15.40 13.93
C ILE A 46 -9.46 16.79 14.55
N GLU A 47 -9.86 16.99 15.80
CA GLU A 47 -9.70 18.26 16.51
C GLU A 47 -8.22 18.64 16.69
N SER A 48 -7.37 17.67 17.03
CA SER A 48 -5.92 17.85 17.16
C SER A 48 -5.18 17.96 15.83
N LYS A 49 -5.87 17.70 14.70
CA LYS A 49 -5.31 17.61 13.33
C LYS A 49 -4.31 16.46 13.13
N GLU A 50 -4.28 15.48 14.03
CA GLU A 50 -3.61 14.20 13.80
C GLU A 50 -4.29 13.42 12.66
N PHE A 51 -5.57 13.67 12.42
CA PHE A 51 -6.33 13.16 11.28
C PHE A 51 -7.01 14.30 10.51
N ILE A 52 -6.60 14.49 9.24
CA ILE A 52 -7.21 15.43 8.29
C ILE A 52 -7.71 14.59 7.10
N PRO A 53 -9.01 14.23 7.03
CA PRO A 53 -9.53 13.26 6.07
C PRO A 53 -9.14 13.52 4.61
N GLU A 54 -9.16 14.76 4.16
CA GLU A 54 -8.83 15.18 2.80
C GLU A 54 -7.35 15.04 2.41
N ASN A 55 -6.46 14.85 3.39
CA ASN A 55 -5.02 14.69 3.16
C ASN A 55 -4.59 13.23 3.00
N ASN A 56 -5.50 12.28 3.22
CA ASN A 56 -5.21 10.85 3.20
C ASN A 56 -5.39 10.28 1.79
N ILE A 57 -4.28 10.12 1.06
CA ILE A 57 -4.26 9.65 -0.32
C ILE A 57 -3.67 8.24 -0.37
N PRO A 58 -4.45 7.20 -0.75
CA PRO A 58 -3.93 5.85 -0.89
C PRO A 58 -3.13 5.71 -2.20
N VAL A 59 -1.98 5.03 -2.15
CA VAL A 59 -1.09 4.95 -3.33
C VAL A 59 -0.48 3.59 -3.60
N GLY A 60 -0.49 2.68 -2.64
CA GLY A 60 0.04 1.32 -2.77
C GLY A 60 -0.99 0.31 -2.29
N LEU A 61 -1.11 -0.80 -3.03
CA LEU A 61 -2.04 -1.89 -2.74
C LEU A 61 -1.29 -3.21 -2.83
N GLU A 62 -1.61 -4.15 -1.96
CA GLU A 62 -1.11 -5.52 -2.03
C GLU A 62 -2.11 -6.48 -1.40
N VAL A 63 -2.25 -7.69 -1.94
CA VAL A 63 -3.24 -8.66 -1.48
C VAL A 63 -2.53 -9.86 -0.88
N PHE A 64 -2.93 -10.24 0.33
CA PHE A 64 -2.45 -11.47 0.96
C PHE A 64 -3.53 -12.07 1.86
N GLY A 65 -3.90 -13.32 1.59
CA GLY A 65 -4.96 -14.02 2.33
C GLY A 65 -6.26 -13.21 2.33
N ASP A 66 -6.76 -12.88 3.53
CA ASP A 66 -7.97 -12.08 3.74
C ASP A 66 -7.71 -10.56 3.82
N ARG A 67 -6.51 -10.10 3.48
CA ARG A 67 -6.11 -8.70 3.67
C ARG A 67 -5.81 -8.03 2.33
N LEU A 68 -6.43 -6.89 2.10
CA LEU A 68 -5.97 -5.90 1.13
C LEU A 68 -5.20 -4.82 1.90
N PHE A 69 -3.89 -4.84 1.79
CA PHE A 69 -3.02 -3.82 2.35
C PHE A 69 -3.08 -2.55 1.50
N ILE A 70 -3.04 -1.40 2.19
CA ILE A 70 -3.20 -0.07 1.61
C ILE A 70 -2.18 0.87 2.28
N THR A 71 -1.28 1.45 1.48
CA THR A 71 -0.40 2.51 1.96
C THR A 71 -1.02 3.88 1.78
N VAL A 72 -0.89 4.71 2.80
CA VAL A 72 -1.29 6.12 2.84
C VAL A 72 -0.05 6.91 3.30
N PRO A 73 0.89 7.25 2.41
CA PRO A 73 2.12 7.93 2.79
C PRO A 73 1.81 9.31 3.39
N ARG A 74 2.66 9.77 4.31
CA ARG A 74 2.54 11.07 4.98
C ARG A 74 2.98 12.21 4.06
N TRP A 75 2.34 12.36 2.91
CA TRP A 75 2.64 13.43 1.95
C TRP A 75 2.19 14.80 2.43
N LYS A 76 1.16 14.82 3.27
CA LYS A 76 0.58 15.98 3.93
C LYS A 76 0.35 15.64 5.41
N PRO A 77 0.17 16.65 6.28
CA PRO A 77 -0.16 16.42 7.68
C PRO A 77 -1.54 15.76 7.83
N GLY A 78 -1.79 15.16 9.00
CA GLY A 78 -3.09 14.56 9.31
C GLY A 78 -3.30 13.15 8.76
N VAL A 79 -2.21 12.41 8.56
CA VAL A 79 -2.25 10.97 8.24
C VAL A 79 -1.97 10.19 9.53
N PRO A 80 -2.98 9.53 10.13
CA PRO A 80 -2.83 8.93 11.44
C PRO A 80 -2.08 7.58 11.39
N ALA A 81 -2.29 6.79 10.34
CA ALA A 81 -1.57 5.55 10.07
C ALA A 81 -1.25 5.41 8.57
N SER A 82 -0.05 4.93 8.26
CA SER A 82 0.53 5.00 6.92
C SER A 82 0.60 3.64 6.22
N LEU A 83 0.60 2.54 6.97
CA LEU A 83 0.37 1.19 6.47
C LEU A 83 -0.88 0.62 7.12
N ASN A 84 -1.82 0.19 6.29
CA ASN A 84 -3.12 -0.26 6.74
C ASN A 84 -3.56 -1.48 5.95
N TYR A 85 -4.66 -2.11 6.38
CA TYR A 85 -5.38 -3.07 5.56
C TYR A 85 -6.89 -2.98 5.78
N VAL A 86 -7.62 -3.64 4.90
CA VAL A 86 -9.05 -3.96 5.06
C VAL A 86 -9.25 -5.45 4.88
N LYS A 87 -10.30 -6.00 5.49
CA LYS A 87 -10.62 -7.43 5.38
C LYS A 87 -11.44 -7.68 4.12
N LEU A 88 -10.98 -8.62 3.29
CA LEU A 88 -11.64 -8.99 2.05
C LEU A 88 -12.96 -9.74 2.30
N SER A 89 -13.04 -10.45 3.43
CA SER A 89 -14.23 -11.14 3.91
C SER A 89 -15.33 -10.20 4.42
N ASP A 90 -15.02 -8.94 4.72
CA ASP A 90 -15.99 -7.95 5.17
C ASP A 90 -16.77 -7.39 3.98
N ASN A 91 -18.02 -7.86 3.83
CA ASN A 91 -18.94 -7.45 2.77
C ASN A 91 -20.00 -6.45 3.27
N THR A 92 -19.80 -5.83 4.44
CA THR A 92 -20.79 -4.89 5.01
C THR A 92 -20.78 -3.54 4.31
N THR A 93 -19.68 -3.17 3.64
CA THR A 93 -19.51 -1.90 2.95
C THR A 93 -18.45 -1.99 1.86
N GLN A 94 -18.56 -1.15 0.82
CA GLN A 94 -17.50 -0.96 -0.18
C GLN A 94 -16.50 0.14 0.21
N SER A 95 -16.72 0.80 1.36
CA SER A 95 -15.85 1.85 1.91
C SER A 95 -15.41 1.50 3.34
N PRO A 96 -14.78 0.32 3.58
CA PRO A 96 -14.39 -0.07 4.93
C PRO A 96 -13.37 0.90 5.54
N LYS A 97 -13.43 1.05 6.87
CA LYS A 97 -12.42 1.80 7.63
C LYS A 97 -11.08 1.06 7.54
N LEU A 98 -9.99 1.81 7.42
CA LEU A 98 -8.64 1.28 7.36
C LEU A 98 -8.15 0.82 8.74
N ILE A 99 -7.66 -0.41 8.84
CA ILE A 99 -7.10 -0.97 10.07
C ILE A 99 -5.57 -0.78 10.03
N PRO A 100 -4.96 -0.06 10.98
CA PRO A 100 -3.51 0.14 10.99
C PRO A 100 -2.73 -1.15 11.19
N TYR A 101 -1.67 -1.32 10.41
CA TYR A 101 -0.82 -2.51 10.43
C TYR A 101 0.63 -2.21 10.86
N PRO A 102 1.24 -3.04 11.71
CA PRO A 102 0.61 -4.15 12.44
C PRO A 102 -0.29 -3.65 13.58
N ALA A 103 -0.08 -2.40 14.04
CA ALA A 103 -0.88 -1.76 15.06
C ALA A 103 -0.81 -0.23 14.98
N TRP A 104 -1.72 0.43 15.71
CA TRP A 104 -1.68 1.88 15.92
C TRP A 104 -0.33 2.37 16.48
N SER A 105 0.28 1.60 17.39
CA SER A 105 1.55 1.98 18.03
C SER A 105 2.72 2.08 17.05
N SER A 106 2.72 1.33 15.95
CA SER A 106 3.80 1.38 14.95
C SER A 106 3.82 2.71 14.17
N HIS A 107 2.78 3.53 14.29
CA HIS A 107 2.59 4.77 13.53
C HIS A 107 2.64 6.04 14.38
N LYS A 108 2.77 5.92 15.71
CA LYS A 108 2.63 7.08 16.59
C LYS A 108 3.78 8.07 16.39
N LEU A 109 3.48 9.24 15.81
CA LEU A 109 4.44 10.33 15.77
C LEU A 109 4.67 10.86 17.19
N LEU A 110 5.93 10.96 17.58
CA LEU A 110 6.35 11.56 18.82
C LEU A 110 6.69 13.05 18.61
N PRO A 111 6.72 13.86 19.68
CA PRO A 111 7.19 15.24 19.61
C PRO A 111 8.55 15.38 18.92
N GLU A 112 8.83 16.57 18.39
CA GLU A 112 10.11 16.83 17.73
C GLU A 112 11.28 16.63 18.69
N GLY A 113 12.26 15.81 18.28
CA GLY A 113 13.43 15.45 19.09
C GLY A 113 13.37 14.04 19.69
N ASP A 114 12.22 13.37 19.65
CA ASP A 114 12.09 11.96 20.02
C ASP A 114 12.38 11.03 18.82
N ASP A 115 12.56 9.74 19.11
CA ASP A 115 12.78 8.72 18.08
C ASP A 115 11.61 8.64 17.09
N ALA A 116 11.94 8.40 15.82
CA ALA A 116 10.92 8.18 14.79
C ALA A 116 10.07 6.93 15.09
N PRO A 117 8.80 6.91 14.66
CA PRO A 117 7.99 5.69 14.73
C PRO A 117 8.62 4.56 13.93
N GLU A 118 8.19 3.33 14.24
CA GLU A 118 8.58 2.13 13.48
C GLU A 118 8.25 2.27 11.99
N ILE A 119 7.05 2.78 11.69
CA ILE A 119 6.53 3.11 10.35
C ILE A 119 6.29 4.62 10.26
N VAL A 120 7.01 5.27 9.35
CA VAL A 120 6.90 6.70 9.05
C VAL A 120 5.97 6.91 7.86
N SER A 121 6.40 6.54 6.66
CA SER A 121 5.72 6.88 5.40
C SER A 121 6.00 5.83 4.31
N PRO A 122 5.39 4.62 4.41
CA PRO A 122 5.45 3.61 3.37
C PRO A 122 4.89 4.08 2.04
N PHE A 123 5.65 3.87 0.98
CA PHE A 123 5.20 4.21 -0.36
C PHE A 123 4.74 2.98 -1.17
N ARG A 124 5.52 1.91 -1.12
CA ARG A 124 5.23 0.64 -1.80
C ARG A 124 5.41 -0.53 -0.85
N ILE A 125 4.61 -1.55 -1.09
CA ILE A 125 4.59 -2.79 -0.34
C ILE A 125 4.55 -3.97 -1.30
N ARG A 126 5.05 -5.11 -0.86
CA ARG A 126 5.03 -6.36 -1.60
C ARG A 126 4.89 -7.54 -0.65
N ALA A 127 3.87 -8.37 -0.86
CA ALA A 127 3.78 -9.67 -0.24
C ALA A 127 4.55 -10.65 -1.14
N ASP A 128 5.47 -11.39 -0.55
CA ASP A 128 6.27 -12.38 -1.27
C ASP A 128 5.70 -13.80 -1.15
N ALA A 129 6.29 -14.75 -1.89
CA ALA A 129 5.90 -16.15 -1.86
C ALA A 129 6.21 -16.88 -0.53
N CYS A 130 6.93 -16.23 0.38
CA CYS A 130 7.33 -16.75 1.69
C CYS A 130 6.45 -16.18 2.81
N ASP A 131 5.31 -15.58 2.46
CA ASP A 131 4.37 -14.98 3.39
C ASP A 131 4.99 -13.85 4.24
N ARG A 132 5.81 -13.01 3.60
CA ARG A 132 6.39 -11.81 4.22
C ARG A 132 5.92 -10.55 3.52
N LEU A 133 5.64 -9.52 4.32
CA LEU A 133 5.33 -8.18 3.81
C LEU A 133 6.58 -7.31 3.81
N TRP A 134 7.06 -7.02 2.61
CA TRP A 134 8.13 -6.05 2.37
C TRP A 134 7.54 -4.66 2.27
N VAL A 135 8.05 -3.74 3.07
CA VAL A 135 7.57 -2.36 3.17
C VAL A 135 8.71 -1.42 2.86
N LEU A 136 8.58 -0.65 1.78
CA LEU A 136 9.48 0.45 1.49
C LEU A 136 8.99 1.71 2.19
N ASP A 137 9.65 2.03 3.31
CA ASP A 137 9.40 3.24 4.07
C ASP A 137 10.40 4.33 3.68
N THR A 138 9.88 5.45 3.21
CA THR A 138 10.71 6.58 2.78
C THR A 138 11.34 7.31 3.96
N GLY A 139 10.71 7.26 5.15
CA GLY A 139 11.12 8.02 6.32
C GLY A 139 10.80 9.52 6.25
N ILE A 140 10.11 9.97 5.20
CA ILE A 140 9.86 11.40 4.91
C ILE A 140 8.39 11.72 5.11
N THR A 141 8.11 12.80 5.84
CA THR A 141 6.77 13.39 5.99
C THR A 141 6.67 14.72 5.28
N ASP A 142 5.43 15.10 4.95
CA ASP A 142 5.04 16.42 4.45
C ASP A 142 5.71 16.79 3.12
N ILE A 143 6.00 15.79 2.26
CA ILE A 143 6.71 15.95 0.98
C ILE A 143 5.98 16.85 -0.03
N LEU A 144 4.65 17.01 0.10
CA LEU A 144 3.84 17.89 -0.74
C LEU A 144 3.57 19.25 -0.07
N THR A 145 4.35 19.60 0.95
CA THR A 145 4.31 20.90 1.64
C THR A 145 5.62 21.64 1.44
N ASP A 146 5.68 22.90 1.88
CA ASP A 146 6.90 23.72 1.81
C ASP A 146 8.00 23.27 2.80
N ASN A 147 7.68 22.38 3.75
CA ASN A 147 8.58 21.95 4.82
C ASN A 147 8.59 20.41 4.97
N PRO A 148 9.15 19.65 4.02
CA PRO A 148 9.33 18.21 4.18
C PRO A 148 10.24 17.91 5.39
N ARG A 149 9.91 16.86 6.14
CA ARG A 149 10.70 16.44 7.30
C ARG A 149 11.20 15.02 7.11
N VAL A 150 12.50 14.82 7.30
CA VAL A 150 13.11 13.49 7.33
C VAL A 150 13.12 13.02 8.78
N LEU A 151 12.27 12.05 9.11
CA LEU A 151 12.21 11.48 10.47
C LEU A 151 13.10 10.25 10.60
N ALA A 152 13.26 9.49 9.52
CA ALA A 152 14.13 8.32 9.46
C ALA A 152 14.81 8.24 8.10
N PRO A 153 15.97 7.56 7.99
CA PRO A 153 16.51 7.15 6.69
C PRO A 153 15.53 6.23 5.97
N THR A 154 15.62 6.15 4.64
CA THR A 154 14.87 5.15 3.88
C THR A 154 15.23 3.75 4.34
N GLN A 155 14.22 2.90 4.51
CA GLN A 155 14.38 1.57 5.06
C GLN A 155 13.42 0.57 4.42
N LEU A 156 13.82 -0.70 4.45
CA LEU A 156 12.97 -1.85 4.20
C LEU A 156 12.58 -2.46 5.54
N LEU A 157 11.27 -2.60 5.77
CA LEU A 157 10.72 -3.39 6.87
C LEU A 157 10.19 -4.69 6.30
N VAL A 158 10.47 -5.79 6.98
CA VAL A 158 9.97 -7.12 6.59
C VAL A 158 9.16 -7.66 7.75
N TYR A 159 7.86 -7.85 7.53
CA TYR A 159 6.95 -8.43 8.51
C TYR A 159 6.59 -9.86 8.15
N ASP A 160 6.45 -10.72 9.15
CA ASP A 160 5.85 -12.05 9.01
C ASP A 160 4.33 -11.91 8.89
N LEU A 161 3.73 -12.34 7.77
CA LEU A 161 2.29 -12.21 7.56
C LEU A 161 1.47 -13.23 8.35
N HIS A 162 2.08 -14.18 9.07
CA HIS A 162 1.37 -15.12 9.94
C HIS A 162 1.01 -14.53 11.30
N ASN A 163 1.89 -13.68 11.84
CA ASN A 163 1.79 -13.16 13.21
C ASN A 163 2.03 -11.64 13.30
N ASP A 164 2.25 -10.98 12.17
CA ASP A 164 2.46 -9.54 12.02
C ASP A 164 3.71 -9.01 12.74
N ALA A 165 4.66 -9.88 13.10
CA ALA A 165 5.90 -9.49 13.75
C ALA A 165 6.89 -8.90 12.74
N LEU A 166 7.61 -7.85 13.18
CA LEU A 166 8.74 -7.31 12.42
C LEU A 166 9.91 -8.30 12.47
N LEU A 167 10.20 -8.96 11.35
CA LEU A 167 11.33 -9.88 11.19
C LEU A 167 12.64 -9.13 11.00
N ARG A 168 12.63 -8.09 10.16
CA ARG A 168 13.85 -7.38 9.78
C ARG A 168 13.60 -5.92 9.50
N ARG A 169 14.58 -5.10 9.89
CA ARG A 169 14.74 -3.72 9.45
C ARG A 169 16.08 -3.58 8.73
N PHE A 170 16.05 -3.11 7.50
CA PHE A 170 17.24 -2.79 6.73
C PHE A 170 17.22 -1.30 6.37
N THR A 171 18.16 -0.54 6.94
CA THR A 171 18.36 0.85 6.57
C THR A 171 19.18 0.93 5.29
N VAL A 172 18.68 1.64 4.27
CA VAL A 172 19.42 1.85 3.03
C VAL A 172 20.62 2.75 3.32
N PRO A 173 21.86 2.32 2.99
CA PRO A 173 23.04 3.13 3.19
C PRO A 173 22.97 4.47 2.42
N GLU A 174 23.45 5.55 3.03
CA GLU A 174 23.35 6.91 2.48
C GLU A 174 24.02 7.01 1.10
N GLU A 175 25.13 6.30 0.88
CA GLU A 175 25.84 6.26 -0.39
C GLU A 175 25.04 5.60 -1.53
N GLN A 176 23.97 4.86 -1.21
CA GLN A 176 23.05 4.27 -2.17
C GLN A 176 21.82 5.16 -2.43
N VAL A 177 21.68 6.26 -1.69
CA VAL A 177 20.58 7.22 -1.84
C VAL A 177 21.05 8.39 -2.69
N LYS A 178 20.38 8.65 -3.81
CA LYS A 178 20.63 9.86 -4.59
C LYS A 178 20.06 11.08 -3.85
N HIS A 179 20.86 12.14 -3.75
CA HIS A 179 20.44 13.42 -3.16
C HIS A 179 19.12 13.92 -3.77
N GLU A 180 18.23 14.47 -2.92
CA GLU A 180 16.90 14.97 -3.32
C GLU A 180 16.06 13.96 -4.11
N SER A 181 16.20 12.67 -3.77
CA SER A 181 15.37 11.61 -4.33
C SER A 181 14.82 10.71 -3.23
N PHE A 182 13.85 9.88 -3.60
CA PHE A 182 13.37 8.79 -2.76
C PHE A 182 13.07 7.59 -3.65
N PHE A 183 13.11 6.39 -3.07
CA PHE A 183 12.77 5.17 -3.78
C PHE A 183 11.26 5.12 -4.03
N ALA A 184 10.88 4.89 -5.28
CA ALA A 184 9.48 4.90 -5.68
C ALA A 184 8.86 3.50 -5.72
N ASN A 185 9.67 2.44 -5.75
CA ASN A 185 9.18 1.08 -5.88
C ASN A 185 10.17 0.03 -5.36
N ILE A 186 9.65 -1.17 -5.10
CA ILE A 186 10.41 -2.36 -4.75
C ILE A 186 10.03 -3.52 -5.66
N ALA A 187 11.00 -4.42 -5.87
CA ALA A 187 10.79 -5.74 -6.43
C ALA A 187 11.52 -6.72 -5.52
N VAL A 188 10.90 -7.87 -5.27
CA VAL A 188 11.43 -8.92 -4.40
C VAL A 188 11.60 -10.17 -5.24
N GLU A 189 12.79 -10.78 -5.18
CA GLU A 189 13.04 -12.11 -5.70
C GLU A 189 12.81 -13.09 -4.55
N ASP A 190 11.85 -13.99 -4.71
CA ASP A 190 11.26 -14.79 -3.63
C ASP A 190 11.25 -16.30 -3.95
N THR A 191 12.27 -16.76 -4.67
CA THR A 191 12.42 -18.17 -5.02
C THR A 191 12.88 -19.06 -3.87
N ASP A 192 13.41 -18.45 -2.81
CA ASP A 192 13.96 -19.13 -1.63
C ASP A 192 13.40 -18.45 -0.36
N CYS A 193 13.00 -19.28 0.61
CA CYS A 193 12.41 -18.88 1.87
C CYS A 193 13.26 -19.31 3.08
N ASP A 194 14.47 -19.82 2.86
CA ASP A 194 15.38 -20.33 3.90
C ASP A 194 16.29 -19.24 4.53
N ASP A 195 15.98 -17.97 4.31
CA ASP A 195 16.80 -16.81 4.70
C ASP A 195 16.62 -16.28 6.13
#